data_AF-A0A7V0TZB4-F1
#
_entry.id   AF-A0A7V0TZB4-F1
#
_cell.length_a   1.000
_cell.length_b   1.000
_cell.length_c   1.000
_cell.angle_alpha   90.00
_cell.angle_beta   90.00
_cell.angle_gamma   90.00
#
_symmetry.space_group_name_H-M   'P 1'
#
loop_
_entity.id
_entity.type
_entity.pdbx_description
1 polymer ?
#
loop_
_entity_poly.entity_id
_entity_poly.type
_entity_poly.pdbx_seq_one_letter_code
_entity_poly.pdbx_strand_id
1 'polypeptide(L)' 'INHGNGFVTRYAHLDAIYVSPGQQVSRGELIGKMGCTGRCSGPHVHFMIIESGTPRDPMNYL' A
#
# COMPACT_ATOMS: atom_id res chain seq x y z
N ILE A 1 -2.13 3.15 3.93
CA ILE A 1 -1.98 4.61 4.13
C ILE A 1 -3.33 5.26 3.86
N ASN A 2 -3.82 6.06 4.79
CA ASN A 2 -5.03 6.86 4.61
C ASN A 2 -4.63 8.24 4.09
N HIS A 3 -5.18 8.64 2.94
CA HIS A 3 -4.89 9.92 2.27
C HIS A 3 -5.94 10.99 2.56
N GLY A 4 -6.93 10.70 3.41
CA GLY A 4 -8.10 11.56 3.63
C GLY A 4 -9.15 11.39 2.54
N ASN A 5 -10.28 12.08 2.69
CA ASN A 5 -11.39 12.11 1.70
C ASN A 5 -11.88 10.73 1.24
N GLY A 6 -11.78 9.70 2.09
CA GLY A 6 -12.19 8.34 1.77
C GLY A 6 -11.17 7.52 0.96
N PHE A 7 -9.99 8.07 0.65
CA PHE A 7 -8.94 7.36 -0.10
C PHE A 7 -7.97 6.63 0.82
N VAL A 8 -7.75 5.35 0.53
CA VAL A 8 -6.80 4.50 1.24
C VAL A 8 -6.00 3.69 0.22
N THR A 9 -4.67 3.67 0.38
CA THR A 9 -3.81 2.72 -0.34
C THR A 9 -3.36 1.59 0.58
N ARG A 10 -3.28 0.37 0.04
CA ARG A 10 -2.72 -0.80 0.70
C ARG A 10 -1.55 -1.36 -0.10
N TYR A 11 -0.54 -1.82 0.63
CA TYR A 11 0.64 -2.49 0.12
C TYR A 11 0.78 -3.81 0.87
N ALA A 12 0.86 -4.92 0.14
CA ALA A 12 1.01 -6.26 0.72
C ALA A 12 2.16 -7.03 0.06
N HIS A 13 2.47 -8.19 0.65
CA HIS A 13 3.64 -9.03 0.33
C HIS A 13 4.98 -8.36 0.61
N LEU A 14 5.03 -7.40 1.54
CA LEU A 14 6.27 -6.71 1.91
C LEU A 14 7.20 -7.63 2.73
N ASP A 15 8.50 -7.51 2.48
CA ASP A 15 9.58 -8.15 3.25
C ASP A 15 9.87 -7.38 4.55
N ALA A 16 9.75 -6.06 4.49
CA ALA A 16 9.94 -5.17 5.63
C ALA A 16 8.96 -3.99 5.57
N ILE A 17 8.57 -3.50 6.75
CA ILE A 17 7.75 -2.31 6.94
C ILE A 17 8.59 -1.31 7.73
N TYR A 18 8.74 -0.08 7.22
CA TYR A 18 9.60 0.95 7.82
C TYR A 18 8.83 2.06 8.53
N VAL A 19 7.50 1.95 8.58
CA VAL A 19 6.60 2.93 9.18
C VAL A 19 5.74 2.28 10.26
N SER A 20 5.27 3.09 11.21
CA SER A 20 4.41 2.64 12.31
C SER A 20 2.95 3.10 12.15
N PRO A 21 1.98 2.40 12.77
CA PRO A 21 0.59 2.87 12.81
C PRO A 21 0.51 4.30 13.39
N GLY A 22 -0.23 5.18 12.72
CA GLY A 22 -0.38 6.59 13.11
C GLY A 22 0.74 7.51 12.63
N GLN A 23 1.83 6.99 12.07
CA GLN A 23 2.87 7.81 11.45
C GLN A 23 2.32 8.53 10.21
N GLN A 24 2.54 9.84 10.15
CA GLN A 24 2.33 10.63 8.93
C GLN A 24 3.48 10.37 7.97
N VAL A 25 3.16 10.18 6.69
CA VAL A 25 4.14 9.92 5.64
C VAL A 25 3.92 10.87 4.48
N SER A 26 5.00 11.28 3.83
CA SER A 26 4.97 12.17 2.67
C SER A 26 5.00 11.38 1.36
N ARG A 27 4.55 12.01 0.26
CA ARG A 27 4.67 11.41 -1.08
C ARG A 27 6.15 11.15 -1.39
N GLY A 28 6.46 9.93 -1.82
CA GLY A 28 7.82 9.51 -2.15
C GLY A 28 8.63 8.99 -0.95
N GLU A 29 8.08 9.04 0.26
CA GLU A 29 8.71 8.47 1.44
C GLU A 29 8.80 6.94 1.35
N LEU A 30 9.92 6.38 1.78
CA LEU A 30 10.15 4.94 1.81
C LEU A 30 9.37 4.32 2.98
N ILE A 31 8.32 3.56 2.67
CA ILE A 31 7.42 2.96 3.68
C ILE A 31 7.67 1.47 3.95
N GLY A 32 8.40 0.80 3.07
CA GLY A 32 8.65 -0.63 3.16
C GLY A 32 9.46 -1.18 1.98
N LYS A 33 9.74 -2.48 2.03
CA LYS A 33 10.52 -3.20 1.03
C LYS A 33 9.67 -4.30 0.40
N MET A 34 9.67 -4.38 -0.93
CA MET A 34 9.02 -5.47 -1.68
C MET A 34 9.56 -6.83 -1.23
N GLY A 35 8.68 -7.82 -1.16
CA GLY A 35 9.02 -9.18 -0.75
C GLY A 35 8.09 -10.21 -1.36
N CYS A 36 7.93 -11.32 -0.63
CA CYS A 36 7.01 -12.39 -0.98
C CYS A 36 6.42 -13.03 0.28
N THR A 37 5.92 -12.20 1.21
CA THR A 37 5.31 -12.69 2.46
C THR A 37 3.84 -13.07 2.26
N GLY A 38 3.36 -14.05 3.04
CA GLY A 38 1.99 -14.56 2.95
C GLY A 38 1.76 -15.44 1.72
N ARG A 39 0.60 -15.30 1.07
CA ARG A 39 0.27 -16.07 -0.14
C ARG A 39 0.87 -15.38 -1.36
N CYS A 40 2.08 -15.78 -1.74
CA CYS A 40 2.84 -15.18 -2.83
C CYS A 40 3.60 -16.26 -3.63
N SER A 41 3.70 -16.11 -4.95
CA SER A 41 4.38 -17.04 -5.87
C SER A 41 5.76 -16.58 -6.35
N GLY A 42 6.15 -15.35 -6.04
CA GLY A 42 7.44 -14.74 -6.38
C GLY A 42 7.48 -13.26 -6.01
N PRO A 43 8.65 -12.60 -5.86
CA PRO A 43 8.72 -11.24 -5.34
C PRO A 43 7.91 -10.22 -6.16
N HIS A 44 6.92 -9.59 -5.53
CA HIS A 44 6.10 -8.52 -6.12
C HIS A 44 5.44 -7.67 -5.01
N VAL A 45 4.86 -6.55 -5.39
CA VAL A 45 3.99 -5.75 -4.50
C VAL A 45 2.54 -5.93 -4.94
N HIS A 46 1.68 -6.28 -3.99
CA HIS A 46 0.25 -6.15 -4.19
C HIS A 46 -0.19 -4.75 -3.73
N PHE A 47 -0.61 -3.94 -4.70
CA PHE A 47 -1.05 -2.57 -4.50
C PHE A 47 -2.57 -2.46 -4.72
N MET A 48 -3.27 -1.84 -3.77
CA MET A 48 -4.71 -1.56 -3.90
C MET A 48 -5.01 -0.11 -3.59
N ILE A 49 -5.95 0.45 -4.34
CA ILE A 49 -6.64 1.70 -4.02
C ILE A 49 -8.04 1.36 -3.54
N ILE A 50 -8.45 1.95 -2.43
CA ILE A 50 -9.78 1.84 -1.86
C ILE A 50 -10.33 3.25 -1.74
N GLU A 51 -11.48 3.47 -2.35
CA GLU A 51 -12.22 4.74 -2.33
C GLU A 51 -13.56 4.49 -1.63
N SER A 52 -13.81 5.19 -0.53
CA SER A 52 -15.06 5.09 0.25
C SER A 52 -15.43 3.63 0.60
N GLY A 53 -14.42 2.83 0.93
CA GLY A 53 -14.58 1.41 1.28
C GLY A 53 -14.64 0.43 0.10
N THR A 54 -14.67 0.92 -1.15
CA THR A 54 -14.73 0.08 -2.35
C THR A 54 -13.37 -0.01 -3.04
N PRO A 55 -12.84 -1.21 -3.34
CA PRO A 55 -11.63 -1.36 -4.16
C PRO A 55 -11.83 -0.77 -5.56
N ARG A 56 -10.85 -0.03 -6.03
CA ARG A 56 -10.81 0.57 -7.38
C ARG A 56 -9.60 0.07 -8.16
N ASP A 57 -9.71 0.06 -9.49
CA ASP A 57 -8.58 -0.22 -10.36
C ASP A 57 -7.48 0.86 -10.15
N PRO A 58 -6.28 0.47 -9.67
CA PRO A 58 -5.21 1.41 -9.42
C PRO A 58 -4.71 2.16 -10.66
N MET A 59 -4.87 1.61 -11.86
CA MET A 59 -4.37 2.22 -13.10
C MET A 59 -5.07 3.54 -13.44
N ASN A 60 -6.24 3.82 -12.86
CA ASN A 60 -6.95 5.08 -13.06
C ASN A 60 -6.37 6.26 -12.24
N TYR A 61 -5.37 6.02 -11.38
CA TYR A 61 -4.85 6.99 -10.42
C TYR A 61 -3.33 7.16 -10.48
N LEU A 62 -2.66 6.49 -11.43
CA LEU A 62 -1.22 6.51 -11.66
C LEU A 62 -0.89 7.40 -12.86
#